data_AF-A0A945AP40-F1
#
_entry.id   AF-A0A945AP40-F1
#
_cell.length_a   1.000
_cell.length_b   1.000
_cell.length_c   1.000
_cell.angle_alpha   90.00
_cell.angle_beta   90.00
_cell.angle_gamma   90.00
#
_symmetry.space_group_name_H-M   'P 1'
#
loop_
_entity.id
_entity.type
_entity.pdbx_description
1 polymer ?
#
loop_
_entity_poly.entity_id
_entity_poly.type
_entity_poly.pdbx_seq_one_letter_code
_entity_poly.pdbx_strand_id
1 'polypeptide(L)'
;MGFLTFFFVVGYFDPNFHITLTKADNFPIVLMVYSMFFFIWLGMSKAYVNDERIEQGLKPTEYNDPDDKVLVWPDLVYIEFIALILFMVFLIVWSILVAAPLEEPANPASTPNPSKAPWYFLGLQEMLVYFDPWLAGIVFPMFIIFGMMAIPYIDMNPKGSGYYSFKERRIGICIFMYGWLILWLFLIVIGTFFRGPNWNFFGPFEYWDPHKVVPLNNVNLSEYFWVKMFNTGLPSNIMLRESIGFVVVFAYMFMFPIFLAKTWFKDLFEKIGPVRYTSLMLFGLSMFSLPIKMYLRWFFNLKYIIAIPEWFFNI
;
A
#
# COMPACT_ATOMS: atom_id res chain seq x y z
N MET A 1 17.33 -11.32 -4.64
CA MET A 1 16.64 -11.86 -5.83
C MET A 1 16.52 -13.38 -5.86
N GLY A 2 17.57 -14.15 -5.51
CA GLY A 2 17.56 -15.62 -5.63
C GLY A 2 16.34 -16.34 -5.02
N PHE A 3 15.89 -15.94 -3.82
CA PHE A 3 14.70 -16.52 -3.20
C PHE A 3 13.39 -16.27 -3.98
N LEU A 4 13.20 -15.06 -4.51
CA LEU A 4 12.01 -14.71 -5.31
C LEU A 4 12.00 -15.46 -6.63
N THR A 5 13.17 -15.53 -7.29
CA THR A 5 13.33 -16.31 -8.51
C THR A 5 13.06 -17.78 -8.24
N PHE A 6 13.59 -18.32 -7.15
CA PHE A 6 13.27 -19.68 -6.73
C PHE A 6 11.76 -19.88 -6.51
N PHE A 7 11.08 -18.97 -5.81
CA PHE A 7 9.64 -19.04 -5.58
C PHE A 7 8.83 -19.06 -6.90
N PHE A 8 9.13 -18.15 -7.83
CA PHE A 8 8.44 -18.10 -9.12
C PHE A 8 8.78 -19.29 -10.03
N VAL A 9 10.02 -19.79 -9.98
CA VAL A 9 10.42 -20.98 -10.74
C VAL A 9 9.70 -22.22 -10.20
N VAL A 10 9.69 -22.43 -8.88
CA VAL A 10 8.93 -23.52 -8.26
C VAL A 10 7.44 -23.39 -8.58
N GLY A 11 6.89 -22.18 -8.48
CA GLY A 11 5.49 -21.92 -8.83
C GLY A 11 5.15 -22.10 -10.30
N TYR A 12 6.12 -21.93 -11.21
CA TYR A 12 5.93 -22.24 -12.62
C TYR A 12 5.79 -23.75 -12.88
N PHE A 13 6.47 -24.57 -12.08
CA PHE A 13 6.38 -26.04 -12.19
C PHE A 13 5.25 -26.64 -11.36
N ASP A 14 4.64 -25.88 -10.45
CA ASP A 14 3.48 -26.31 -9.68
C ASP A 14 2.20 -26.25 -10.52
N PRO A 15 1.41 -27.34 -10.62
CA PRO A 15 0.21 -27.38 -11.45
C PRO A 15 -0.86 -26.32 -11.10
N ASN A 16 -0.99 -25.96 -9.83
CA ASN A 16 -2.03 -25.03 -9.38
C ASN A 16 -1.59 -23.57 -9.56
N PHE A 17 -0.36 -23.27 -9.15
CA PHE A 17 0.19 -21.92 -9.21
C PHE A 17 0.54 -21.50 -10.64
N HIS A 18 0.92 -22.43 -11.50
CA HIS A 18 1.19 -22.17 -12.93
C HIS A 18 0.00 -21.53 -13.64
N ILE A 19 -1.22 -21.99 -13.36
CA ILE A 19 -2.46 -21.44 -13.96
C ILE A 19 -2.64 -19.97 -13.57
N THR A 20 -2.30 -19.62 -12.33
CA THR A 20 -2.38 -18.22 -11.88
C THR A 20 -1.24 -17.40 -12.45
N LEU A 21 -0.01 -17.92 -12.41
CA LEU A 21 1.20 -17.20 -12.82
C LEU A 21 1.20 -16.86 -14.33
N THR A 22 0.68 -17.74 -15.17
CA THR A 22 0.68 -17.58 -16.64
C THR A 22 -0.48 -16.76 -17.18
N LYS A 23 -1.39 -16.28 -16.33
CA LYS A 23 -2.42 -15.31 -16.76
C LYS A 23 -1.75 -14.05 -17.29
N ALA A 24 -2.22 -13.57 -18.45
CA ALA A 24 -1.71 -12.37 -19.10
C ALA A 24 -1.68 -11.15 -18.16
N ASP A 25 -2.72 -10.99 -17.32
CA ASP A 25 -2.82 -9.91 -16.32
C ASP A 25 -1.77 -9.97 -15.21
N ASN A 26 -1.21 -11.16 -14.94
CA ASN A 26 -0.28 -11.36 -13.84
C ASN A 26 1.18 -11.15 -14.24
N PHE A 27 1.49 -11.15 -15.55
CA PHE A 27 2.83 -10.88 -16.04
C PHE A 27 3.35 -9.47 -15.67
N PRO A 28 2.57 -8.37 -15.80
CA PRO A 28 2.94 -7.06 -15.26
C PRO A 28 3.30 -7.08 -13.77
N ILE A 29 2.60 -7.88 -12.96
CA ILE A 29 2.83 -7.97 -11.52
C ILE A 29 4.16 -8.67 -11.22
N VAL A 30 4.49 -9.74 -11.95
CA VAL A 30 5.80 -10.39 -11.85
C VAL A 30 6.91 -9.42 -12.24
N LEU A 31 6.77 -8.71 -13.37
CA LEU A 31 7.73 -7.69 -13.79
C LEU A 31 7.87 -6.57 -12.75
N MET A 32 6.76 -6.11 -12.18
CA MET A 32 6.72 -5.12 -11.11
C MET A 32 7.49 -5.59 -9.87
N VAL A 33 7.34 -6.85 -9.45
CA VAL A 33 8.09 -7.39 -8.30
C VAL A 33 9.59 -7.35 -8.60
N TYR A 34 10.05 -7.80 -9.77
CA TYR A 34 11.47 -7.74 -10.12
C TYR A 34 12.00 -6.31 -10.25
N SER A 35 11.27 -5.43 -10.93
CA SER A 35 11.68 -4.03 -11.11
C SER A 35 11.73 -3.31 -9.77
N MET A 36 10.75 -3.53 -8.88
CA MET A 36 10.71 -2.99 -7.53
C MET A 36 11.99 -3.33 -6.75
N PHE A 37 12.35 -4.61 -6.64
CA PHE A 37 13.55 -5.01 -5.91
C PHE A 37 14.83 -4.44 -6.55
N PHE A 38 14.90 -4.40 -7.88
CA PHE A 38 16.03 -3.81 -8.60
C PHE A 38 16.18 -2.32 -8.31
N PHE A 39 15.10 -1.54 -8.43
CA PHE A 39 15.14 -0.08 -8.20
C PHE A 39 15.35 0.29 -6.74
N ILE A 40 14.80 -0.48 -5.79
CA ILE A 40 15.11 -0.33 -4.37
C ILE A 40 16.60 -0.57 -4.14
N TRP A 41 17.14 -1.67 -4.66
CA TRP A 41 18.57 -1.97 -4.53
C TRP A 41 19.43 -0.89 -5.17
N LEU A 42 19.11 -0.45 -6.39
CA LEU A 42 19.85 0.59 -7.11
C LEU A 42 19.83 1.91 -6.34
N GLY A 43 18.65 2.36 -5.90
CA GLY A 43 18.49 3.60 -5.14
C GLY A 43 19.22 3.56 -3.80
N MET A 44 19.13 2.45 -3.07
CA MET A 44 19.84 2.27 -1.80
C MET A 44 21.36 2.17 -2.00
N SER A 45 21.81 1.45 -3.03
CA SER A 45 23.23 1.34 -3.38
C SER A 45 23.84 2.72 -3.65
N LYS A 46 23.18 3.53 -4.51
CA LYS A 46 23.58 4.92 -4.76
C LYS A 46 23.55 5.78 -3.50
N ALA A 47 22.52 5.62 -2.67
CA ALA A 47 22.39 6.35 -1.42
C ALA A 47 23.55 6.06 -0.46
N TYR A 48 23.95 4.80 -0.30
CA TYR A 48 25.07 4.42 0.55
C TYR A 48 26.41 4.95 0.03
N VAL A 49 26.65 4.84 -1.28
CA VAL A 49 27.87 5.38 -1.92
C VAL A 49 27.94 6.90 -1.72
N ASN A 50 26.84 7.61 -1.91
CA ASN A 50 26.79 9.05 -1.68
C ASN A 50 26.96 9.42 -0.21
N ASP A 51 26.33 8.69 0.70
CA ASP A 51 26.47 8.93 2.14
C ASP A 51 27.93 8.76 2.60
N GLU A 52 28.66 7.77 2.08
CA GLU A 52 30.09 7.58 2.35
C GLU A 52 30.94 8.72 1.77
N ARG A 53 30.65 9.15 0.54
CA ARG A 53 31.34 10.29 -0.09
C ARG A 53 31.15 11.57 0.71
N ILE A 54 29.93 11.84 1.17
CA ILE A 54 29.61 13.02 1.98
C ILE A 54 30.37 12.98 3.31
N GLU A 55 30.49 11.80 3.94
CA GLU A 55 31.29 11.64 5.16
C GLU A 55 32.78 11.90 4.94
N GLN A 56 33.30 11.58 3.75
CA GLN A 56 34.66 11.90 3.32
C GLN A 56 34.83 13.37 2.89
N GLY A 57 33.78 14.19 2.95
CA GLY A 57 33.80 15.58 2.47
C GLY A 57 33.78 15.72 0.94
N LEU A 58 33.53 14.63 0.21
CA LEU A 58 33.38 14.60 -1.24
C LEU A 58 31.94 14.96 -1.64
N LYS A 59 31.78 15.45 -2.87
CA LYS A 59 30.46 15.74 -3.43
C LYS A 59 29.73 14.44 -3.87
N PRO A 60 28.38 14.41 -3.84
CA PRO A 60 27.58 13.30 -4.37
C PRO A 60 27.92 12.99 -5.83
N THR A 61 27.66 11.77 -6.28
CA THR A 61 27.92 11.36 -7.67
C THR A 61 27.09 12.12 -8.69
N GLU A 62 25.89 12.54 -8.32
CA GLU A 62 24.95 13.30 -9.15
C GLU A 62 25.23 14.81 -9.11
N TYR A 63 26.24 15.26 -8.36
CA TYR A 63 26.62 16.66 -8.36
C TYR A 63 27.21 17.04 -9.72
N ASN A 64 26.54 17.96 -10.41
CA ASN A 64 27.07 18.67 -11.57
C ASN A 64 27.22 20.15 -11.19
N ASP A 65 28.21 20.81 -11.79
CA ASP A 65 28.40 22.24 -11.57
C ASP A 65 27.22 23.01 -12.22
N PRO A 66 26.60 24.00 -11.55
CA PRO A 66 25.51 24.78 -12.15
C PRO A 66 25.86 25.45 -13.48
N ASP A 67 27.16 25.68 -13.74
CA ASP A 67 27.65 26.23 -14.99
C ASP A 67 27.85 25.16 -16.09
N ASP A 68 27.88 23.87 -15.73
CA ASP A 68 27.96 22.73 -16.65
C ASP A 68 26.57 22.36 -17.18
N LYS A 69 26.01 23.26 -17.99
CA LYS A 69 24.71 23.08 -18.64
C LYS A 69 24.87 22.49 -20.02
N VAL A 70 24.11 21.45 -20.30
CA VAL A 70 23.93 20.90 -21.65
C VAL A 70 22.75 21.55 -22.36
N LEU A 71 22.76 21.52 -23.70
CA LEU A 71 21.68 22.11 -24.48
C LEU A 71 20.47 21.17 -24.43
N VAL A 72 19.26 21.72 -24.23
CA VAL A 72 18.02 20.92 -24.27
C VAL A 72 17.86 20.25 -25.64
N TRP A 73 18.11 21.01 -26.70
CA TRP A 73 18.25 20.50 -28.05
C TRP A 73 19.70 20.72 -28.51
N PRO A 74 20.44 19.69 -28.96
CA PRO A 74 19.97 18.33 -29.24
C PRO A 74 20.00 17.38 -28.02
N ASP A 75 20.82 17.65 -27.01
CA ASP A 75 21.29 16.60 -26.09
C ASP A 75 20.17 15.85 -25.35
N LEU A 76 19.22 16.58 -24.75
CA LEU A 76 18.10 15.95 -24.02
C LEU A 76 17.08 15.33 -24.99
N VAL A 77 16.66 16.08 -26.00
CA VAL A 77 15.55 15.66 -26.89
C VAL A 77 15.91 14.41 -27.69
N TYR A 78 17.15 14.25 -28.15
CA TYR A 78 17.56 13.02 -28.83
C TYR A 78 17.53 11.79 -27.90
N ILE A 79 17.96 11.93 -26.65
CA ILE A 79 17.91 10.84 -25.67
C ILE A 79 16.46 10.45 -25.38
N GLU A 80 15.59 11.42 -25.14
CA GLU A 80 14.16 11.19 -24.91
C GLU A 80 13.48 10.55 -26.12
N PHE A 81 13.81 10.97 -27.35
CA PHE A 81 13.27 10.40 -28.57
C PHE A 81 13.72 8.95 -28.79
N ILE A 82 15.00 8.64 -28.52
CA ILE A 82 15.51 7.26 -28.56
C ILE A 82 14.79 6.40 -27.51
N ALA A 83 14.63 6.89 -26.29
CA ALA A 83 13.91 6.19 -25.24
C ALA A 83 12.44 5.93 -25.65
N LEU A 84 11.77 6.92 -26.23
CA LEU A 84 10.40 6.79 -26.74
C LEU A 84 10.30 5.70 -27.80
N ILE A 85 11.20 5.68 -28.79
CA ILE A 85 11.23 4.65 -29.82
C ILE A 85 11.43 3.27 -29.20
N LEU A 86 12.39 3.13 -28.28
CA LEU A 86 12.66 1.86 -27.59
C LEU A 86 11.45 1.37 -26.79
N PHE A 87 10.78 2.25 -26.05
CA PHE A 87 9.56 1.92 -25.32
C PHE A 87 8.41 1.56 -26.25
N MET A 88 8.26 2.26 -27.38
CA MET A 88 7.22 1.97 -28.36
C MET A 88 7.44 0.60 -29.02
N VAL A 89 8.67 0.28 -29.42
CA VAL A 89 9.03 -1.05 -29.94
C VAL A 89 8.74 -2.12 -28.89
N PHE A 90 9.13 -1.88 -27.63
CA PHE A 90 8.86 -2.80 -26.53
C PHE A 90 7.35 -3.06 -26.33
N LEU A 91 6.53 -2.01 -26.28
CA LEU A 91 5.08 -2.15 -26.11
C LEU A 91 4.40 -2.84 -27.31
N ILE A 92 4.85 -2.57 -28.54
CA ILE A 92 4.35 -3.26 -29.74
C ILE A 92 4.68 -4.75 -29.69
N VAL A 93 5.94 -5.10 -29.40
CA VAL A 93 6.37 -6.50 -29.27
C VAL A 93 5.57 -7.20 -28.17
N TRP A 94 5.40 -6.57 -27.02
CA TRP A 94 4.58 -7.12 -25.93
C TRP A 94 3.14 -7.36 -26.39
N SER A 95 2.51 -6.39 -27.06
CA SER A 95 1.12 -6.49 -27.53
C SER A 95 0.92 -7.61 -28.56
N ILE A 96 1.96 -8.00 -29.30
CA ILE A 96 1.91 -9.13 -30.24
C ILE A 96 2.07 -10.47 -29.52
N LEU A 97 2.93 -10.53 -28.49
CA LEU A 97 3.25 -11.76 -27.78
C LEU A 97 2.22 -12.15 -26.72
N VAL A 98 1.58 -11.17 -26.08
CA VAL A 98 0.64 -11.38 -24.97
C VAL A 98 -0.72 -10.82 -25.35
N ALA A 99 -1.69 -11.72 -25.57
CA ALA A 99 -3.06 -11.32 -25.86
C ALA A 99 -3.68 -10.55 -24.70
N ALA A 100 -4.48 -9.54 -25.03
CA ALA A 100 -5.25 -8.81 -24.04
C ALA A 100 -6.26 -9.77 -23.36
N PRO A 101 -6.34 -9.78 -22.02
CA PRO A 101 -7.28 -10.60 -21.27
C PRO A 101 -8.69 -9.98 -21.32
N LEU A 102 -9.31 -10.06 -22.51
CA LEU A 102 -10.67 -9.61 -22.72
C LEU A 102 -11.63 -10.72 -22.27
N GLU A 103 -12.52 -10.39 -21.35
CA GLU A 103 -13.61 -11.30 -20.94
C GLU A 103 -14.73 -11.35 -21.99
N GLU A 104 -15.66 -12.30 -21.81
CA GLU A 104 -16.88 -12.38 -22.60
C GLU A 104 -17.75 -11.11 -22.46
N PRO A 105 -18.65 -10.83 -23.42
CA PRO A 105 -19.60 -9.73 -23.30
C PRO A 105 -20.36 -9.77 -21.98
N ALA A 106 -20.56 -8.60 -21.37
CA ALA A 106 -21.14 -8.47 -20.05
C ALA A 106 -22.51 -9.17 -19.95
N ASN A 107 -22.65 -10.04 -18.93
CA ASN A 107 -23.90 -10.72 -18.62
C ASN A 107 -24.43 -10.25 -17.25
N PRO A 108 -25.54 -9.50 -17.19
CA PRO A 108 -26.11 -9.04 -15.92
C PRO A 108 -26.56 -10.18 -14.98
N ALA A 109 -26.78 -11.39 -15.51
CA ALA A 109 -27.23 -12.55 -14.73
C ALA A 109 -26.08 -13.37 -14.12
N SER A 110 -24.82 -13.06 -14.44
CA SER A 110 -23.66 -13.81 -13.95
C SER A 110 -22.53 -12.87 -13.54
N THR A 111 -22.08 -12.98 -12.29
CA THR A 111 -20.88 -12.26 -11.82
C THR A 111 -19.69 -13.23 -11.80
N PRO A 112 -18.55 -12.89 -12.43
CA PRO A 112 -17.35 -13.73 -12.39
C PRO A 112 -16.89 -13.98 -10.96
N ASN A 113 -16.45 -15.21 -10.66
CA ASN A 113 -15.87 -15.56 -9.37
C ASN A 113 -14.52 -16.26 -9.55
N PRO A 114 -13.39 -15.67 -9.11
CA PRO A 114 -13.27 -14.36 -8.47
C PRO A 114 -13.35 -13.19 -9.46
N SER A 115 -14.01 -12.10 -9.08
CA SER A 115 -13.94 -10.83 -9.81
C SER A 115 -12.74 -10.03 -9.29
N LYS A 116 -11.66 -9.98 -10.07
CA LYS A 116 -10.45 -9.20 -9.75
C LYS A 116 -10.44 -7.90 -10.55
N ALA A 117 -10.14 -6.81 -9.87
CA ALA A 117 -9.87 -5.53 -10.50
C ALA A 117 -8.55 -5.58 -11.28
N PRO A 118 -8.34 -4.66 -12.25
CA PRO A 118 -7.04 -4.48 -12.89
C PRO A 118 -5.92 -4.34 -11.85
N TRP A 119 -4.74 -4.86 -12.16
CA TRP A 119 -3.63 -5.01 -11.20
C TRP A 119 -3.26 -3.71 -10.45
N TYR A 120 -3.37 -2.55 -11.10
CA TYR A 120 -3.09 -1.24 -10.51
C TYR A 120 -4.14 -0.77 -9.48
N PHE A 121 -5.33 -1.37 -9.46
CA PHE A 121 -6.37 -1.16 -8.44
C PHE A 121 -6.49 -2.29 -7.44
N LEU A 122 -5.74 -3.38 -7.63
CA LEU A 122 -5.86 -4.57 -6.79
C LEU A 122 -5.49 -4.32 -5.32
N GLY A 123 -4.56 -3.38 -5.07
CA GLY A 123 -4.25 -2.92 -3.71
C GLY A 123 -5.46 -2.28 -3.03
N LEU A 124 -6.20 -1.42 -3.73
CA LEU A 124 -7.45 -0.82 -3.23
C LEU A 124 -8.53 -1.89 -3.03
N GLN A 125 -8.61 -2.86 -3.93
CA GLN A 125 -9.57 -3.96 -3.80
C GLN A 125 -9.29 -4.79 -2.54
N GLU A 126 -8.03 -5.06 -2.21
CA GLU A 126 -7.67 -5.76 -0.99
C GLU A 126 -8.03 -4.94 0.27
N MET A 127 -7.99 -3.61 0.21
CA MET A 127 -8.44 -2.75 1.31
C MET A 127 -9.95 -2.87 1.59
N LEU A 128 -10.78 -3.18 0.57
CA LEU A 128 -12.23 -3.39 0.73
C LEU A 128 -12.58 -4.63 1.57
N VAL A 129 -11.63 -5.53 1.81
CA VAL A 129 -11.83 -6.66 2.71
C VAL A 129 -11.90 -6.21 4.17
N TYR A 130 -11.18 -5.13 4.50
CA TYR A 130 -10.98 -4.68 5.88
C TYR A 130 -11.83 -3.46 6.23
N PHE A 131 -12.24 -2.68 5.23
CA PHE A 131 -12.98 -1.45 5.42
C PHE A 131 -14.22 -1.38 4.53
N ASP A 132 -15.21 -0.61 4.98
CA ASP A 132 -16.41 -0.36 4.20
C ASP A 132 -16.11 0.43 2.91
N PRO A 133 -16.90 0.27 1.84
CA PRO A 133 -16.59 0.82 0.52
C PRO A 133 -16.40 2.34 0.47
N TRP A 134 -17.10 3.10 1.33
CA TRP A 134 -16.94 4.56 1.37
C TRP A 134 -15.56 4.97 1.93
N LEU A 135 -15.02 4.22 2.89
CA LEU A 135 -13.73 4.53 3.51
C LEU A 135 -12.59 4.07 2.60
N ALA A 136 -12.63 2.82 2.12
CA ALA A 136 -11.61 2.26 1.23
C ALA A 136 -11.64 2.83 -0.19
N GLY A 137 -12.83 3.10 -0.73
CA GLY A 137 -13.00 3.57 -2.11
C GLY A 137 -12.90 5.09 -2.29
N ILE A 138 -13.20 5.88 -1.26
CA ILE A 138 -13.26 7.35 -1.37
C ILE A 138 -12.28 8.02 -0.40
N VAL A 139 -12.42 7.78 0.90
CA VAL A 139 -11.64 8.50 1.93
C VAL A 139 -10.15 8.22 1.83
N PHE A 140 -9.72 6.96 1.81
CA PHE A 140 -8.28 6.64 1.75
C PHE A 140 -7.61 7.12 0.46
N PRO A 141 -8.20 6.94 -0.74
CA PRO A 141 -7.64 7.53 -1.96
C PRO A 141 -7.48 9.06 -1.87
N MET A 142 -8.48 9.77 -1.32
CA MET A 142 -8.35 11.22 -1.09
C MET A 142 -7.23 11.56 -0.11
N PHE A 143 -7.09 10.80 0.98
CA PHE A 143 -6.00 10.99 1.95
C PHE A 143 -4.63 10.72 1.34
N ILE A 144 -4.49 9.74 0.44
CA ILE A 144 -3.24 9.48 -0.28
C ILE A 144 -2.89 10.68 -1.16
N ILE A 145 -3.85 11.20 -1.93
CA ILE A 145 -3.64 12.36 -2.81
C ILE A 145 -3.27 13.61 -2.00
N PHE A 146 -4.08 13.96 -1.00
CA PHE A 146 -3.81 15.13 -0.15
C PHE A 146 -2.52 14.96 0.66
N GLY A 147 -2.21 13.75 1.11
CA GLY A 147 -0.96 13.41 1.77
C GLY A 147 0.24 13.69 0.88
N MET A 148 0.21 13.24 -0.39
CA MET A 148 1.27 13.52 -1.36
C MET A 148 1.42 15.01 -1.65
N MET A 149 0.32 15.74 -1.80
CA MET A 149 0.33 17.19 -1.96
C MET A 149 0.88 17.93 -0.74
N ALA A 150 0.71 17.35 0.46
CA ALA A 150 1.19 17.92 1.71
C ALA A 150 2.69 17.70 1.95
N ILE A 151 3.35 16.75 1.26
CA ILE A 151 4.77 16.41 1.48
C ILE A 151 5.68 17.65 1.46
N PRO A 152 5.64 18.54 0.45
CA PRO A 152 6.52 19.71 0.40
C PRO A 152 6.31 20.71 1.55
N TYR A 153 5.14 20.69 2.19
CA TYR A 153 4.80 21.59 3.31
C TYR A 153 5.15 20.99 4.68
N ILE A 154 5.25 19.66 4.75
CA ILE A 154 5.60 18.91 5.96
C ILE A 154 7.12 18.69 6.04
N ASP A 155 7.77 18.33 4.93
CA ASP A 155 9.21 18.09 4.86
C ASP A 155 10.00 19.39 4.66
N MET A 156 10.63 19.86 5.73
CA MET A 156 11.45 21.07 5.74
C MET A 156 12.95 20.80 5.55
N ASN A 157 13.35 19.55 5.29
CA ASN A 157 14.76 19.21 5.18
C ASN A 157 15.32 19.59 3.80
N PRO A 158 16.22 20.59 3.68
CA PRO A 158 16.79 20.97 2.39
C PRO A 158 17.84 19.96 1.88
N LYS A 159 18.33 19.08 2.76
CA LYS A 159 19.35 18.07 2.43
C LYS A 159 18.74 16.89 1.66
N GLY A 160 19.57 16.12 0.96
CA GLY A 160 19.12 15.01 0.11
C GLY A 160 18.18 15.41 -1.04
N SER A 161 18.23 16.67 -1.49
CA SER A 161 17.44 17.16 -2.63
C SER A 161 18.28 17.03 -3.90
N GLY A 162 17.79 16.23 -4.87
CA GLY A 162 18.45 16.05 -6.17
C GLY A 162 19.56 14.99 -6.21
N TYR A 163 19.80 14.27 -5.12
CA TYR A 163 20.72 13.11 -5.09
C TYR A 163 20.21 12.05 -4.12
N TYR A 164 20.70 10.83 -4.28
CA TYR A 164 20.34 9.72 -3.40
C TYR A 164 21.11 9.85 -2.07
N SER A 165 20.41 9.90 -0.95
CA SER A 165 20.97 9.82 0.41
C SER A 165 20.00 9.14 1.35
N PHE A 166 20.48 8.19 2.15
CA PHE A 166 19.66 7.51 3.15
C PHE A 166 19.81 8.18 4.52
N LYS A 167 21.04 8.52 4.92
CA LYS A 167 21.34 9.12 6.23
C LYS A 167 20.61 10.44 6.46
N GLU A 168 20.50 11.27 5.43
CA GLU A 168 19.89 12.59 5.57
C GLU A 168 18.36 12.57 5.57
N ARG A 169 17.72 11.53 5.01
CA ARG A 169 16.26 11.45 4.80
C ARG A 169 15.61 10.17 5.37
N ARG A 170 16.24 9.53 6.35
CA ARG A 170 15.78 8.24 6.94
C ARG A 170 14.28 8.17 7.20
N ILE A 171 13.73 9.14 7.94
CA ILE A 171 12.31 9.14 8.32
C ILE A 171 11.40 9.22 7.08
N GLY A 172 11.68 10.14 6.16
CA GLY A 172 10.89 10.31 4.94
C GLY A 172 10.92 9.06 4.06
N ILE A 173 12.11 8.47 3.88
CA ILE A 173 12.28 7.22 3.12
C ILE A 173 11.53 6.07 3.80
N CYS A 174 11.62 5.93 5.12
CA CYS A 174 10.91 4.87 5.84
C CYS A 174 9.38 5.01 5.71
N ILE A 175 8.83 6.22 5.83
CA ILE A 175 7.38 6.47 5.67
C ILE A 175 6.95 6.17 4.23
N PHE A 176 7.72 6.64 3.24
CA PHE A 176 7.44 6.37 1.83
C PHE A 176 7.49 4.88 1.52
N MET A 177 8.57 4.19 1.93
CA MET A 177 8.72 2.76 1.74
C MET A 177 7.60 1.99 2.43
N TYR A 178 7.19 2.39 3.63
CA TYR A 178 6.06 1.77 4.31
C TYR A 178 4.76 1.91 3.50
N GLY A 179 4.41 3.12 3.06
CA GLY A 179 3.21 3.35 2.25
C GLY A 179 3.24 2.64 0.89
N TRP A 180 4.32 2.80 0.15
CA TRP A 180 4.44 2.28 -1.20
C TRP A 180 4.72 0.76 -1.23
N LEU A 181 5.72 0.28 -0.49
CA LEU A 181 6.12 -1.12 -0.54
C LEU A 181 5.13 -2.03 0.23
N ILE A 182 4.80 -1.66 1.47
CA ILE A 182 4.03 -2.52 2.38
C ILE A 182 2.53 -2.32 2.18
N LEU A 183 2.05 -1.09 2.08
CA LEU A 183 0.59 -0.87 1.94
C LEU A 183 0.11 -0.98 0.49
N TRP A 184 0.94 -0.71 -0.50
CA TRP A 184 0.51 -0.77 -1.90
C TRP A 184 0.95 -2.06 -2.60
N LEU A 185 2.25 -2.25 -2.80
CA LEU A 185 2.77 -3.34 -3.62
C LEU A 185 2.52 -4.71 -2.99
N PHE A 186 2.71 -4.84 -1.68
CA PHE A 186 2.45 -6.10 -0.98
C PHE A 186 0.95 -6.49 -1.03
N LEU A 187 0.03 -5.54 -0.95
CA LEU A 187 -1.40 -5.83 -1.10
C LEU A 187 -1.77 -6.27 -2.53
N ILE A 188 -1.14 -5.69 -3.56
CA ILE A 188 -1.29 -6.17 -4.94
C ILE A 188 -0.81 -7.62 -5.05
N VAL A 189 0.34 -7.96 -4.46
CA VAL A 189 0.86 -9.33 -4.46
C VAL A 189 -0.09 -10.29 -3.74
N ILE A 190 -0.63 -9.91 -2.58
CA ILE A 190 -1.65 -10.71 -1.86
C ILE A 190 -2.90 -10.91 -2.71
N GLY A 191 -3.47 -9.82 -3.23
CA GLY A 191 -4.67 -9.87 -4.07
C GLY A 191 -4.48 -10.72 -5.33
N THR A 192 -3.27 -10.75 -5.88
CA THR A 192 -2.97 -11.51 -7.10
C THR A 192 -2.84 -12.99 -6.81
N PHE A 193 -1.93 -13.35 -5.91
CA PHE A 193 -1.44 -14.73 -5.78
C PHE A 193 -2.10 -15.51 -4.63
N PHE A 194 -2.73 -14.82 -3.68
CA PHE A 194 -3.27 -15.45 -2.47
C PHE A 194 -4.79 -15.30 -2.32
N ARG A 195 -5.43 -14.37 -3.05
CA ARG A 195 -6.89 -14.24 -3.11
C ARG A 195 -7.48 -15.05 -4.25
N GLY A 196 -8.24 -16.09 -3.89
CA GLY A 196 -8.92 -16.99 -4.83
C GLY A 196 -10.44 -16.78 -4.88
N PRO A 197 -11.21 -17.82 -5.26
CA PRO A 197 -12.67 -17.78 -5.27
C PRO A 197 -13.26 -17.28 -3.95
N ASN A 198 -14.38 -16.55 -4.04
CA ASN A 198 -15.06 -15.89 -2.91
C ASN A 198 -14.15 -14.92 -2.11
N TRP A 199 -13.07 -14.45 -2.73
CA TRP A 199 -12.02 -13.66 -2.07
C TRP A 199 -11.39 -14.35 -0.85
N ASN A 200 -11.43 -15.68 -0.79
CA ASN A 200 -10.81 -16.44 0.27
C ASN A 200 -9.30 -16.47 0.13
N PHE A 201 -8.63 -16.65 1.27
CA PHE A 201 -7.19 -16.82 1.31
C PHE A 201 -6.81 -18.28 0.97
N PHE A 202 -5.87 -18.43 0.05
CA PHE A 202 -5.25 -19.69 -0.32
C PHE A 202 -3.75 -19.57 -0.11
N GLY A 203 -3.16 -20.61 0.47
CA GLY A 203 -1.72 -20.71 0.64
C GLY A 203 -0.98 -20.78 -0.70
N PRO A 204 0.35 -20.58 -0.70
CA PRO A 204 1.14 -20.79 -1.90
C PRO A 204 0.99 -22.25 -2.35
N PHE A 205 0.75 -22.47 -3.65
CA PHE A 205 0.57 -23.79 -4.29
C PHE A 205 -0.71 -24.56 -3.89
N GLU A 206 -1.58 -23.97 -3.06
CA GLU A 206 -2.87 -24.58 -2.71
C GLU A 206 -3.83 -24.57 -3.91
N TYR A 207 -4.55 -25.67 -4.12
CA TYR A 207 -5.62 -25.72 -5.12
C TYR A 207 -6.77 -24.78 -4.72
N TRP A 208 -7.21 -23.95 -5.67
CA TRP A 208 -8.28 -22.98 -5.45
C TRP A 208 -9.65 -23.64 -5.59
N ASP A 209 -10.12 -24.26 -4.51
CA ASP A 209 -11.47 -24.84 -4.45
C ASP A 209 -12.55 -23.74 -4.37
N PRO A 210 -13.45 -23.62 -5.39
CA PRO A 210 -14.56 -22.66 -5.37
C PRO A 210 -15.58 -22.91 -4.25
N HIS A 211 -15.63 -24.14 -3.72
CA HIS A 211 -16.55 -24.56 -2.68
C HIS A 211 -15.99 -24.40 -1.27
N LYS A 212 -14.76 -23.91 -1.12
CA LYS A 212 -14.20 -23.54 0.18
C LYS A 212 -15.03 -22.39 0.76
N VAL A 213 -15.83 -22.68 1.78
CA VAL A 213 -16.56 -21.67 2.56
C VAL A 213 -15.85 -21.51 3.90
N VAL A 214 -15.21 -20.37 4.10
CA VAL A 214 -14.61 -20.03 5.40
C VAL A 214 -15.66 -19.27 6.21
N PRO A 215 -16.16 -19.83 7.33
CA PRO A 215 -17.11 -19.11 8.19
C PRO A 215 -16.39 -17.97 8.90
N LEU A 216 -16.42 -16.78 8.29
CA LEU A 216 -15.97 -15.56 8.92
C LEU A 216 -17.04 -15.09 9.89
N ASN A 217 -16.94 -15.54 11.15
CA ASN A 217 -17.77 -15.05 12.25
C ASN A 217 -17.40 -13.58 12.52
N ASN A 218 -18.05 -12.69 11.81
CA ASN A 218 -17.85 -11.26 11.92
C ASN A 218 -18.40 -10.78 13.27
N VAL A 219 -17.52 -10.28 14.14
CA VAL A 219 -17.93 -9.71 15.42
C VAL A 219 -17.59 -8.23 15.44
N ASN A 220 -18.53 -7.42 15.88
CA ASN A 220 -18.33 -5.97 16.05
C ASN A 220 -17.67 -5.68 17.40
N LEU A 221 -16.98 -4.55 17.53
CA LEU A 221 -16.38 -4.16 18.80
C LEU A 221 -17.43 -3.98 19.91
N SER A 222 -18.61 -3.45 19.56
CA SER A 222 -19.75 -3.33 20.48
C SER A 222 -20.23 -4.69 20.99
N GLU A 223 -20.25 -5.72 20.14
CA GLU A 223 -20.57 -7.10 20.56
C GLU A 223 -19.49 -7.71 21.47
N TYR A 224 -18.20 -7.45 21.18
CA TYR A 224 -17.11 -7.86 22.06
C TYR A 224 -17.26 -7.27 23.48
N PHE A 225 -17.64 -6.00 23.56
CA PHE A 225 -17.80 -5.31 24.83
C PHE A 225 -19.11 -5.73 25.54
N TRP A 226 -20.27 -5.50 24.94
CA TRP A 226 -21.55 -5.72 25.61
C TRP A 226 -21.91 -7.19 25.78
N VAL A 227 -21.69 -8.01 24.75
CA VAL A 227 -22.11 -9.42 24.75
C VAL A 227 -21.04 -10.30 25.37
N LYS A 228 -19.78 -10.23 24.91
CA LYS A 228 -18.74 -11.14 25.42
C LYS A 228 -18.15 -10.75 26.78
N MET A 229 -17.97 -9.45 27.04
CA MET A 229 -17.42 -8.99 28.33
C MET A 229 -18.50 -8.81 29.40
N PHE A 230 -19.63 -8.20 29.07
CA PHE A 230 -20.70 -7.94 30.05
C PHE A 230 -21.84 -8.97 30.07
N ASN A 231 -21.88 -9.93 29.14
CA ASN A 231 -22.99 -10.90 29.01
C ASN A 231 -24.38 -10.24 28.94
N THR A 232 -24.44 -9.02 28.38
CA THR A 232 -25.68 -8.25 28.21
C THR A 232 -26.07 -8.20 26.73
N GLY A 233 -27.36 -8.06 26.45
CA GLY A 233 -27.83 -7.77 25.09
C GLY A 233 -27.31 -6.42 24.60
N LEU A 234 -27.24 -6.25 23.27
CA LEU A 234 -26.83 -4.97 22.69
C LEU A 234 -27.81 -3.86 23.10
N PRO A 235 -27.31 -2.70 23.60
CA PRO A 235 -28.15 -1.57 23.94
C PRO A 235 -28.96 -1.08 22.73
N SER A 236 -30.21 -0.67 22.94
CA SER A 236 -31.08 -0.13 21.89
C SER A 236 -30.63 1.25 21.39
N ASN A 237 -30.03 2.06 22.26
CA ASN A 237 -29.50 3.37 21.90
C ASN A 237 -28.18 3.24 21.13
N ILE A 238 -28.16 3.68 19.88
CA ILE A 238 -27.01 3.62 18.97
C ILE A 238 -25.75 4.22 19.60
N MET A 239 -25.87 5.40 20.21
CA MET A 239 -24.74 6.10 20.83
C MET A 239 -24.14 5.34 22.01
N LEU A 240 -24.96 4.61 22.78
CA LEU A 240 -24.48 3.79 23.89
C LEU A 240 -23.88 2.47 23.39
N ARG A 241 -24.51 1.87 22.36
CA ARG A 241 -24.05 0.64 21.71
C ARG A 241 -22.63 0.80 21.18
N GLU A 242 -22.37 1.88 20.46
CA GLU A 242 -21.10 2.14 19.77
C GLU A 242 -20.15 3.09 20.54
N SER A 243 -20.47 3.45 21.79
CA SER A 243 -19.69 4.41 22.59
C SER A 243 -18.22 4.00 22.72
N ILE A 244 -17.95 2.71 22.91
CA ILE A 244 -16.59 2.17 22.99
C ILE A 244 -15.82 2.35 21.68
N GLY A 245 -16.49 2.18 20.53
CA GLY A 245 -15.90 2.40 19.22
C GLY A 245 -15.51 3.86 19.03
N PHE A 246 -16.40 4.80 19.38
CA PHE A 246 -16.09 6.23 19.35
C PHE A 246 -14.93 6.60 20.26
N VAL A 247 -14.89 6.05 21.48
CA VAL A 247 -13.79 6.27 22.42
C VAL A 247 -12.46 5.76 21.86
N VAL A 248 -12.45 4.56 21.26
CA VAL A 248 -11.24 3.99 20.66
C VAL A 248 -10.75 4.82 19.48
N VAL A 249 -11.64 5.21 18.57
CA VAL A 249 -11.28 6.05 17.41
C VAL A 249 -10.79 7.43 17.87
N PHE A 250 -11.45 8.05 18.85
CA PHE A 250 -11.03 9.34 19.40
C PHE A 250 -9.67 9.24 20.11
N ALA A 251 -9.48 8.19 20.91
CA ALA A 251 -8.21 7.92 21.56
C ALA A 251 -7.08 7.75 20.55
N TYR A 252 -7.33 6.99 19.48
CA TYR A 252 -6.36 6.75 18.42
C TYR A 252 -6.04 8.01 17.62
N MET A 253 -7.05 8.78 17.19
CA MET A 253 -6.83 9.94 16.31
C MET A 253 -6.40 11.22 17.03
N PHE A 254 -6.75 11.41 18.30
CA PHE A 254 -6.51 12.67 19.01
C PHE A 254 -5.62 12.50 20.25
N MET A 255 -5.90 11.53 21.12
CA MET A 255 -5.11 11.37 22.34
C MET A 255 -3.72 10.77 22.07
N PHE A 256 -3.63 9.80 21.15
CA PHE A 256 -2.39 9.11 20.84
C PHE A 256 -1.31 10.01 20.19
N PRO A 257 -1.62 10.90 19.22
CA PRO A 257 -0.67 11.92 18.77
C PRO A 257 -0.14 12.81 19.89
N ILE A 258 -1.02 13.27 20.79
CA ILE A 258 -0.62 14.13 21.91
C ILE A 258 0.31 13.36 22.87
N PHE A 259 0.02 12.09 23.11
CA PHE A 259 0.86 11.21 23.91
C PHE A 259 2.23 11.00 23.26
N LEU A 260 2.29 10.72 21.95
CA LEU A 260 3.54 10.56 21.22
C LEU A 260 4.38 11.85 21.19
N ALA A 261 3.74 13.01 21.05
CA ALA A 261 4.41 14.31 21.08
C ALA A 261 5.09 14.58 22.43
N LYS A 262 4.56 14.05 23.53
CA LYS A 262 5.15 14.20 24.88
C LYS A 262 6.20 13.15 25.22
N THR A 263 6.21 12.01 24.52
CA THR A 263 7.05 10.85 24.86
C THR A 263 8.13 10.62 23.82
N TRP A 264 7.83 9.89 22.74
CA TRP A 264 8.82 9.43 21.77
C TRP A 264 9.13 10.43 20.66
N PHE A 265 8.18 11.29 20.30
CA PHE A 265 8.30 12.26 19.22
C PHE A 265 8.44 13.70 19.73
N LYS A 266 8.94 13.88 20.95
CA LYS A 266 9.18 15.21 21.53
C LYS A 266 10.11 16.05 20.68
N ASP A 267 11.27 15.50 20.31
CA ASP A 267 12.27 16.21 19.50
C ASP A 267 11.74 16.53 18.10
N LEU A 268 10.94 15.63 17.52
CA LEU A 268 10.29 15.84 16.23
C LEU A 268 9.26 16.96 16.32
N PHE A 269 8.41 16.95 17.35
CA PHE A 269 7.39 17.96 17.59
C PHE A 269 7.99 19.35 17.78
N GLU A 270 9.05 19.47 18.56
CA GLU A 270 9.78 20.73 18.78
C GLU A 270 10.40 21.26 17.47
N LYS A 271 10.89 20.37 16.60
CA LYS A 271 11.54 20.76 15.34
C LYS A 271 10.57 21.22 14.25
N ILE A 272 9.45 20.52 14.05
CA ILE A 272 8.52 20.80 12.93
C ILE A 272 7.33 21.67 13.33
N GLY A 273 7.06 21.79 14.63
CA GLY A 273 5.95 22.56 15.19
C GLY A 273 4.60 21.84 15.16
N PRO A 274 3.58 22.41 15.84
CA PRO A 274 2.32 21.73 16.12
C PRO A 274 1.48 21.42 14.88
N VAL A 275 1.40 22.35 13.92
CA VAL A 275 0.57 22.19 12.72
C VAL A 275 1.10 21.06 11.85
N ARG A 276 2.40 21.08 11.51
CA ARG A 276 3.03 20.05 10.67
C ARG A 276 3.03 18.69 11.36
N TYR A 277 3.30 18.66 12.67
CA TYR A 277 3.22 17.42 13.44
C TYR A 277 1.81 16.82 13.41
N THR A 278 0.78 17.65 13.60
CA THR A 278 -0.61 17.17 13.57
C THR A 278 -0.97 16.61 12.19
N SER A 279 -0.58 17.29 11.11
CA SER A 279 -0.78 16.78 9.74
C SER A 279 -0.03 15.47 9.49
N LEU A 280 1.24 15.37 9.93
CA LEU A 280 2.04 14.15 9.82
C LEU A 280 1.40 13.00 10.59
N MET A 281 0.92 13.25 11.80
CA MET A 281 0.23 12.23 12.62
C MET A 281 -1.12 11.84 12.03
N LEU A 282 -1.90 12.78 11.49
CA LEU A 282 -3.16 12.48 10.82
C LEU A 282 -2.95 11.50 9.67
N PHE A 283 -2.08 11.84 8.71
CA PHE A 283 -1.80 10.96 7.57
C PHE A 283 -1.13 9.66 8.00
N GLY A 284 -0.14 9.74 8.90
CA GLY A 284 0.57 8.57 9.40
C GLY A 284 -0.34 7.57 10.11
N LEU A 285 -1.19 8.03 11.04
CA LEU A 285 -2.14 7.16 11.74
C LEU A 285 -3.22 6.60 10.82
N SER A 286 -3.67 7.37 9.82
CA SER A 286 -4.54 6.83 8.77
C SER A 286 -3.85 5.71 7.99
N MET A 287 -2.57 5.84 7.65
CA MET A 287 -1.80 4.77 7.01
C MET A 287 -1.67 3.53 7.91
N PHE A 288 -1.37 3.70 9.20
CA PHE A 288 -1.27 2.59 10.15
C PHE A 288 -2.61 1.92 10.47
N SER A 289 -3.74 2.61 10.23
CA SER A 289 -5.07 2.07 10.51
C SER A 289 -5.35 0.79 9.72
N LEU A 290 -4.85 0.68 8.49
CA LEU A 290 -5.05 -0.49 7.63
C LEU A 290 -4.41 -1.76 8.21
N PRO A 291 -3.10 -1.82 8.47
CA PRO A 291 -2.51 -3.03 9.06
C PRO A 291 -3.03 -3.31 10.47
N ILE A 292 -3.33 -2.29 11.27
CA ILE A 292 -4.01 -2.49 12.56
C ILE A 292 -5.34 -3.22 12.34
N LYS A 293 -6.15 -2.76 11.38
CA LYS A 293 -7.42 -3.40 11.03
C LYS A 293 -7.21 -4.82 10.49
N MET A 294 -6.19 -5.06 9.68
CA MET A 294 -5.82 -6.40 9.19
C MET A 294 -5.52 -7.35 10.35
N TYR A 295 -4.70 -6.93 11.32
CA TYR A 295 -4.40 -7.74 12.50
C TYR A 295 -5.63 -7.97 13.38
N LEU A 296 -6.46 -6.94 13.62
CA LEU A 296 -7.72 -7.09 14.35
C LEU A 296 -8.66 -8.08 13.65
N ARG A 297 -8.68 -8.05 12.32
CA ARG A 297 -9.46 -8.97 11.49
C ARG A 297 -8.96 -10.41 11.62
N TRP A 298 -7.65 -10.64 11.52
CA TRP A 298 -7.07 -11.99 11.52
C TRP A 298 -7.05 -12.65 12.89
N PHE A 299 -6.74 -11.90 13.96
CA PHE A 299 -6.64 -12.47 15.31
C PHE A 299 -7.96 -12.50 16.06
N PHE A 300 -8.81 -11.49 15.86
CA PHE A 300 -10.04 -11.32 16.64
C PHE A 300 -11.32 -11.38 15.81
N ASN A 301 -11.25 -11.66 14.50
CA ASN A 301 -12.41 -11.63 13.59
C ASN A 301 -13.23 -10.33 13.69
N LEU A 302 -12.58 -9.23 14.08
CA LEU A 302 -13.23 -7.94 14.27
C LEU A 302 -13.58 -7.35 12.91
N LYS A 303 -14.88 -7.13 12.65
CA LYS A 303 -15.34 -6.53 11.39
C LYS A 303 -15.35 -5.00 11.49
N TYR A 304 -16.10 -4.46 12.45
CA TYR A 304 -16.24 -3.02 12.64
C TYR A 304 -15.85 -2.60 14.05
N ILE A 305 -15.15 -1.47 14.13
CA ILE A 305 -14.85 -0.74 15.37
C ILE A 305 -16.09 0.07 15.77
N ILE A 306 -16.74 0.69 14.78
CA ILE A 306 -18.03 1.36 14.93
C ILE A 306 -18.96 0.77 13.87
N ALA A 307 -20.13 0.26 14.29
CA ALA A 307 -21.15 -0.28 13.40
C ALA A 307 -22.49 0.45 13.58
N ILE A 308 -22.85 1.28 12.60
CA ILE A 308 -24.14 1.95 12.53
C ILE A 308 -24.79 1.61 11.18
N PRO A 309 -25.36 0.39 11.05
CA PRO A 309 -26.05 -0.03 9.82
C PRO A 309 -27.19 0.92 9.43
N GLU A 310 -27.83 1.57 10.40
CA GLU A 310 -28.96 2.48 10.20
C GLU A 310 -28.59 3.69 9.33
N TRP A 311 -27.33 4.11 9.36
CA TRP A 311 -26.81 5.25 8.59
C TRP A 311 -25.72 4.85 7.59
N PHE A 312 -25.54 3.56 7.34
CA PHE A 312 -24.44 3.03 6.53
C PHE A 312 -23.05 3.54 6.98
N PHE A 313 -22.91 3.80 8.28
CA PHE A 313 -21.69 4.34 8.86
C PHE A 313 -20.96 3.25 9.65
N ASN A 314 -19.97 2.64 9.01
CA ASN A 314 -19.12 1.65 9.64
C ASN A 314 -17.63 1.98 9.45
N ILE A 315 -16.83 1.74 10.50
CA ILE A 315 -15.37 2.02 10.55
C ILE A 315 -14.59 0.77 10.93
#